data_AF-A0A3S9XJT2-F1
#
_entry.id   AF-A0A3S9XJT2-F1
#
_cell.length_a   1.000
_cell.length_b   1.000
_cell.length_c   1.000
_cell.angle_alpha   90.00
_cell.angle_beta   90.00
_cell.angle_gamma   90.00
#
_symmetry.space_group_name_H-M   'P 1'
#
loop_
_entity.id
_entity.type
_entity.pdbx_description
1 polymer ?
#
loop_
_entity_poly.entity_id
_entity_poly.type
_entity_poly.pdbx_seq_one_letter_code
_entity_poly.pdbx_strand_id
1 'polypeptide(L)'
;CAFVLNPATSGNVPSVSTPTTATASSSSCFDYKNEAVRLASFDEWPIPDIVRPEDLVRAGFYSLKKEDNTKCAFCKGIVRAWEPNDIPDVEHKRHFPACPFVIAVITPRLETSTSTSRDLRPMNVINNDLDGDLDELGARLGVQKHNGPKRPDYGTVESRLRSFSTWSPNLIQTPEVLAQAGFYYEGMSDQVRCFHCDGGLRLWDPND
;
A
#
# COMPACT_ATOMS: atom_id res chain seq x y z
N CYS A 1 44.26 -71.45 14.14
CA CYS A 1 44.91 -70.27 14.73
C CYS A 1 44.38 -70.05 16.14
N ALA A 2 45.29 -70.04 17.11
CA ALA A 2 45.12 -69.68 18.53
C ALA A 2 44.45 -68.28 18.66
N PHE A 3 43.62 -67.94 19.65
CA PHE A 3 43.57 -68.37 21.05
C PHE A 3 42.22 -67.92 21.69
N VAL A 4 41.56 -68.83 22.42
CA VAL A 4 40.66 -68.65 23.61
C VAL A 4 39.33 -67.89 23.41
N LEU A 5 38.15 -68.55 23.39
CA LEU A 5 37.33 -69.19 24.45
C LEU A 5 36.31 -68.24 25.14
N ASN A 6 35.12 -68.80 25.35
CA ASN A 6 33.83 -68.17 25.69
C ASN A 6 33.69 -67.89 27.22
N PRO A 7 32.48 -67.72 27.81
CA PRO A 7 31.89 -66.49 28.36
C PRO A 7 31.64 -66.51 29.89
N ALA A 8 32.14 -65.53 30.65
CA ALA A 8 31.61 -65.17 31.98
C ALA A 8 32.41 -63.99 32.56
N THR A 9 31.81 -62.80 32.61
CA THR A 9 31.99 -61.72 33.62
C THR A 9 31.47 -60.41 33.04
N SER A 10 30.16 -60.36 32.81
CA SER A 10 29.42 -59.11 32.69
C SER A 10 29.38 -58.41 34.05
N GLY A 11 29.53 -57.08 34.09
CA GLY A 11 29.02 -56.28 35.21
C GLY A 11 29.77 -54.98 35.54
N ASN A 12 29.32 -53.89 34.93
CA ASN A 12 29.19 -52.51 35.46
C ASN A 12 30.27 -51.91 36.39
N VAL A 13 30.93 -50.85 35.89
CA VAL A 13 31.36 -49.70 36.70
C VAL A 13 31.03 -48.40 35.94
N PRO A 14 30.30 -47.43 36.53
CA PRO A 14 29.94 -46.19 35.85
C PRO A 14 31.14 -45.24 35.78
N SER A 15 31.53 -44.84 34.57
CA SER A 15 32.51 -43.77 34.36
C SER A 15 31.81 -42.42 34.39
N VAL A 16 32.13 -41.63 35.42
CA VAL A 16 31.77 -40.22 35.57
C VAL A 16 32.16 -39.48 34.29
N SER A 17 31.15 -39.11 33.52
CA SER A 17 31.31 -38.22 32.38
C SER A 17 31.23 -36.79 32.89
N THR A 18 32.34 -36.08 32.83
CA THR A 18 32.38 -34.63 32.96
C THR A 18 31.38 -34.01 31.98
N PRO A 19 30.48 -33.11 32.41
CA PRO A 19 29.65 -32.38 31.46
C PRO A 19 30.56 -31.40 30.73
N THR A 20 30.93 -31.77 29.49
CA THR A 20 31.38 -30.83 28.47
C THR A 20 30.38 -29.69 28.44
N THR A 21 30.86 -28.50 28.80
CA THR A 21 30.11 -27.25 28.78
C THR A 21 29.54 -27.05 27.38
N ALA A 22 28.30 -27.49 27.18
CA ALA A 22 27.49 -27.07 26.08
C ALA A 22 27.32 -25.57 26.27
N THR A 23 28.00 -24.78 25.44
CA THR A 23 27.72 -23.36 25.28
C THR A 23 26.27 -23.27 24.87
N ALA A 24 25.41 -23.07 25.86
CA ALA A 24 24.02 -22.72 25.66
C ALA A 24 24.05 -21.42 24.88
N SER A 25 23.85 -21.51 23.56
CA SER A 25 23.44 -20.38 22.74
C SER A 25 22.24 -19.79 23.46
N SER A 26 22.45 -18.66 24.12
CA SER A 26 21.46 -18.02 24.97
C SER A 26 20.31 -17.59 24.06
N SER A 27 19.37 -18.52 23.85
CA SER A 27 18.02 -18.19 23.42
C SER A 27 17.39 -17.49 24.61
N SER A 28 17.82 -16.24 24.80
CA SER A 28 17.14 -15.32 25.65
C SER A 28 15.71 -15.28 25.16
N CYS A 29 14.81 -15.83 25.98
CA CYS A 29 13.38 -15.79 25.78
C CYS A 29 12.90 -14.35 26.06
N PHE A 30 13.47 -13.39 25.35
CA PHE A 30 13.06 -12.01 25.43
C PHE A 30 11.68 -11.91 24.79
N ASP A 31 10.75 -11.28 25.50
CA ASP A 31 9.43 -11.00 24.96
C ASP A 31 9.52 -9.85 23.96
N TYR A 32 9.83 -10.19 22.72
CA TYR A 32 9.87 -9.26 21.61
C TYR A 32 8.50 -8.70 21.23
N LYS A 33 7.39 -9.04 21.92
CA LYS A 33 6.15 -8.26 21.77
C LYS A 33 6.29 -6.87 22.36
N ASN A 34 7.16 -6.68 23.36
CA ASN A 34 7.51 -5.36 23.88
C ASN A 34 8.40 -4.61 22.87
N GLU A 35 7.94 -3.44 22.46
CA GLU A 35 8.61 -2.60 21.46
C GLU A 35 10.00 -2.12 21.92
N ALA A 36 10.16 -1.74 23.19
CA ALA A 36 11.45 -1.29 23.72
C ALA A 36 12.50 -2.43 23.69
N VAL A 37 12.05 -3.67 23.95
CA VAL A 37 12.91 -4.87 23.85
C VAL A 37 13.30 -5.15 22.41
N ARG A 38 12.38 -4.96 21.44
CA ARG A 38 12.73 -5.05 20.01
C ARG A 38 13.74 -3.97 19.63
N LEU A 39 13.55 -2.73 20.06
CA LEU A 39 14.48 -1.64 19.74
C LEU A 39 15.88 -1.90 20.29
N ALA A 40 16.00 -2.37 21.53
CA ALA A 40 17.29 -2.75 22.12
C ALA A 40 18.02 -3.86 21.32
N SER A 41 17.28 -4.71 20.59
CA SER A 41 17.92 -5.73 19.74
C SER A 41 18.70 -5.12 18.56
N PHE A 42 18.39 -3.90 18.16
CA PHE A 42 19.08 -3.20 17.06
C PHE A 42 20.33 -2.44 17.49
N ASP A 43 20.81 -2.65 18.71
CA ASP A 43 22.15 -2.22 19.09
C ASP A 43 23.19 -2.77 18.08
N GLU A 44 24.10 -1.93 17.61
CA GLU A 44 25.07 -2.22 16.53
C GLU A 44 24.44 -2.66 15.18
N TRP A 45 23.27 -2.14 14.81
CA TRP A 45 22.68 -2.40 13.50
C TRP A 45 23.61 -1.97 12.35
N PRO A 46 23.91 -2.85 11.35
CA PRO A 46 24.98 -2.59 10.39
C PRO A 46 24.61 -1.64 9.25
N ILE A 47 23.31 -1.43 8.97
CA ILE A 47 22.83 -0.66 7.81
C ILE A 47 21.75 0.38 8.16
N PRO A 48 21.97 1.27 9.15
CA PRO A 48 20.98 2.24 9.58
C PRO A 48 20.60 3.26 8.49
N ASP A 49 21.51 3.51 7.54
CA ASP A 49 21.30 4.41 6.40
C ASP A 49 20.39 3.81 5.32
N ILE A 50 20.27 2.48 5.28
CA ILE A 50 19.44 1.74 4.31
C ILE A 50 18.04 1.56 4.88
N VAL A 51 17.96 1.09 6.12
CA VAL A 51 16.70 0.91 6.84
C VAL A 51 16.91 1.20 8.32
N ARG A 52 16.09 2.10 8.85
CA ARG A 52 16.21 2.56 10.23
C ARG A 52 15.66 1.51 11.20
N PRO A 53 16.35 1.27 12.33
CA PRO A 53 15.84 0.42 13.40
C PRO A 53 14.41 0.75 13.84
N GLU A 54 14.06 2.04 13.93
CA GLU A 54 12.72 2.47 14.36
C GLU A 54 11.62 1.97 13.42
N ASP A 55 11.87 1.98 12.11
CA ASP A 55 10.90 1.51 11.11
C ASP A 55 10.72 -0.01 11.14
N LEU A 56 11.81 -0.75 11.36
CA LEU A 56 11.78 -2.20 11.54
C LEU A 56 10.99 -2.57 12.80
N VAL A 57 11.25 -1.91 13.92
CA VAL A 57 10.57 -2.12 15.20
C VAL A 57 9.07 -1.83 15.09
N ARG A 58 8.71 -0.74 14.41
CA ARG A 58 7.34 -0.31 14.11
C ARG A 58 6.60 -1.30 13.18
N ALA A 59 7.33 -1.98 12.30
CA ALA A 59 6.83 -3.10 11.50
C ALA A 59 6.82 -4.43 12.26
N GLY A 60 7.22 -4.46 13.54
CA GLY A 60 7.16 -5.63 14.41
C GLY A 60 8.41 -6.52 14.38
N PHE A 61 9.50 -6.05 13.78
CA PHE A 61 10.75 -6.78 13.66
C PHE A 61 11.71 -6.51 14.83
N TYR A 62 12.56 -7.49 15.11
CA TYR A 62 13.73 -7.40 15.96
C TYR A 62 14.95 -7.99 15.23
N SER A 63 16.16 -7.54 15.55
CA SER A 63 17.39 -8.01 14.92
C SER A 63 17.80 -9.38 15.46
N LEU A 64 18.33 -10.22 14.57
CA LEU A 64 18.96 -11.50 14.94
C LEU A 64 20.46 -11.36 15.23
N LYS A 65 21.00 -10.14 15.27
CA LYS A 65 22.43 -9.84 15.49
C LYS A 65 23.37 -10.51 14.48
N LYS A 66 22.84 -10.85 13.30
CA LYS A 66 23.60 -11.46 12.21
C LYS A 66 23.27 -10.71 10.94
N GLU A 67 24.24 -9.98 10.41
CA GLU A 67 24.05 -9.14 9.22
C GLU A 67 22.82 -8.24 9.39
N ASP A 68 21.99 -8.12 8.38
CA ASP A 68 20.73 -7.39 8.38
C ASP A 68 19.50 -8.31 8.59
N ASN A 69 19.70 -9.47 9.20
CA ASN A 69 18.61 -10.41 9.42
C ASN A 69 17.67 -9.90 10.53
N THR A 70 16.39 -9.80 10.19
CA THR A 70 15.33 -9.35 11.08
C THR A 70 14.24 -10.40 11.20
N LYS A 71 13.62 -10.52 12.37
CA LYS A 71 12.57 -11.50 12.65
C LYS A 71 11.35 -10.83 13.26
N CYS A 72 10.18 -11.20 12.78
CA CYS A 72 8.92 -10.67 13.32
C CYS A 72 8.60 -11.31 14.67
N ALA A 73 8.23 -10.49 15.66
CA ALA A 73 7.85 -10.97 16.98
C ALA A 73 6.54 -11.79 16.99
N PHE A 74 5.70 -11.63 15.97
CA PHE A 74 4.34 -12.17 15.93
C PHE A 74 4.21 -13.41 15.04
N CYS A 75 4.60 -13.33 13.76
CA CYS A 75 4.56 -14.47 12.84
C CYS A 75 5.86 -15.28 12.79
N LYS A 76 6.94 -14.79 13.41
CA LYS A 76 8.28 -15.40 13.39
C LYS A 76 8.92 -15.46 11.99
N GLY A 77 8.33 -14.82 10.99
CA GLY A 77 8.91 -14.63 9.66
C GLY A 77 10.21 -13.84 9.70
N ILE A 78 11.13 -14.15 8.79
CA ILE A 78 12.47 -13.55 8.72
C ILE A 78 12.62 -12.80 7.40
N VAL A 79 13.11 -11.56 7.46
CA VAL A 79 13.46 -10.71 6.31
C VAL A 79 14.93 -10.30 6.43
N ARG A 80 15.62 -10.23 5.28
CA ARG A 80 17.07 -10.01 5.14
C ARG A 80 17.37 -9.37 3.80
N ALA A 81 18.61 -8.94 3.58
CA ALA A 81 19.05 -8.25 2.37
C ALA A 81 18.19 -7.01 2.07
N TRP A 82 18.04 -6.13 3.06
CA TRP A 82 17.29 -4.88 2.94
C TRP A 82 17.97 -3.93 1.93
N GLU A 83 17.16 -3.34 1.06
CA GLU A 83 17.60 -2.42 0.00
C GLU A 83 17.19 -0.95 0.28
N PRO A 84 17.87 0.05 -0.31
CA PRO A 84 17.64 1.49 -0.08
C PRO A 84 16.21 2.05 -0.31
N ASN A 85 15.24 1.25 -0.76
CA ASN A 85 13.86 1.69 -0.97
C ASN A 85 12.83 0.76 -0.31
N ASP A 86 13.30 -0.22 0.47
CA ASP A 86 12.42 -1.15 1.14
C ASP A 86 11.67 -0.46 2.28
N ILE A 87 10.36 -0.65 2.30
CA ILE A 87 9.49 -0.17 3.39
C ILE A 87 9.14 -1.38 4.25
N PRO A 88 9.58 -1.44 5.53
CA PRO A 88 9.37 -2.62 6.38
C PRO A 88 7.91 -3.10 6.49
N ASP A 89 6.95 -2.17 6.55
CA ASP A 89 5.52 -2.50 6.54
C ASP A 89 5.09 -3.19 5.23
N VAL A 90 5.57 -2.70 4.09
CA VAL A 90 5.25 -3.25 2.76
C VAL A 90 5.87 -4.63 2.60
N GLU A 91 7.16 -4.77 2.94
CA GLU A 91 7.88 -6.04 2.83
C GLU A 91 7.31 -7.10 3.77
N HIS A 92 6.93 -6.72 5.00
CA HIS A 92 6.27 -7.63 5.93
C HIS A 92 4.92 -8.13 5.37
N LYS A 93 4.10 -7.23 4.82
CA LYS A 93 2.82 -7.61 4.19
C LYS A 93 3.02 -8.49 2.95
N ARG A 94 4.01 -8.17 2.13
CA ARG A 94 4.34 -8.90 0.90
C ARG A 94 4.78 -10.33 1.19
N HIS A 95 5.70 -10.52 2.15
CA HIS A 95 6.29 -11.83 2.44
C HIS A 95 5.46 -12.66 3.42
N PHE A 96 4.75 -12.03 4.36
CA PHE A 96 3.97 -12.72 5.40
C PHE A 96 2.55 -12.14 5.53
N PRO A 97 1.72 -12.20 4.48
CA PRO A 97 0.38 -11.58 4.47
C PRO A 97 -0.57 -12.15 5.54
N ALA A 98 -0.34 -13.41 5.97
CA ALA A 98 -1.12 -14.06 7.01
C ALA A 98 -0.64 -13.75 8.46
N CYS A 99 0.37 -12.90 8.63
CA CYS A 99 0.85 -12.51 9.94
C CYS A 99 -0.27 -11.76 10.72
N PRO A 100 -0.58 -12.15 11.97
CA PRO A 100 -1.61 -11.47 12.76
C PRO A 100 -1.33 -9.97 12.97
N PHE A 101 -0.05 -9.59 13.09
CA PHE A 101 0.36 -8.19 13.20
C PHE A 101 0.19 -7.45 11.86
N VAL A 102 0.45 -8.12 10.73
CA VAL A 102 0.20 -7.53 9.41
C VAL A 102 -1.28 -7.24 9.22
N ILE A 103 -2.13 -8.20 9.54
CA ILE A 103 -3.58 -8.09 9.37
C ILE A 103 -4.14 -6.99 10.29
N ALA A 104 -3.78 -7.00 11.57
CA ALA A 104 -4.38 -6.11 12.57
C ALA A 104 -3.77 -4.69 12.62
N VAL A 105 -2.49 -4.53 12.26
CA VAL A 105 -1.75 -3.28 12.48
C VAL A 105 -1.20 -2.69 11.18
N ILE A 106 -0.52 -3.48 10.35
CA ILE A 106 0.15 -2.94 9.15
C ILE A 106 -0.88 -2.62 8.05
N THR A 107 -1.84 -3.50 7.80
CA THR A 107 -2.81 -3.33 6.71
C THR A 107 -3.64 -2.06 6.89
N PRO A 108 -4.23 -1.76 8.07
CA PRO A 108 -4.90 -0.48 8.30
C PRO A 108 -3.98 0.73 8.17
N ARG A 109 -2.71 0.63 8.59
CA ARG A 109 -1.74 1.73 8.43
C ARG A 109 -1.46 2.03 6.96
N LEU A 110 -1.21 1.01 6.15
CA LEU A 110 -0.99 1.17 4.71
C LEU A 110 -2.24 1.71 4.01
N GLU A 111 -3.42 1.26 4.40
CA GLU A 111 -4.69 1.76 3.90
C GLU A 111 -4.93 3.23 4.30
N THR A 112 -4.60 3.61 5.54
CA THR A 112 -4.69 5.00 6.02
C THR A 112 -3.72 5.93 5.29
N SER A 113 -2.51 5.46 4.99
CA SER A 113 -1.55 6.19 4.14
C SER A 113 -2.08 6.40 2.72
N THR A 114 -2.89 5.46 2.23
CA THR A 114 -3.64 5.67 0.99
C THR A 114 -4.92 6.49 1.19
N SER A 115 -5.42 6.66 2.43
CA SER A 115 -6.70 7.31 2.76
C SER A 115 -6.63 8.83 2.92
N THR A 116 -5.45 9.46 2.85
CA THR A 116 -5.37 10.86 2.36
C THR A 116 -5.76 10.95 0.87
N SER A 117 -6.03 9.81 0.22
CA SER A 117 -6.69 9.66 -1.07
C SER A 117 -7.75 8.54 -1.01
N ARG A 118 -8.94 8.87 -0.47
CA ARG A 118 -10.25 8.16 -0.57
C ARG A 118 -10.88 7.84 0.79
N ASP A 119 -11.43 8.87 1.44
CA ASP A 119 -12.76 8.72 2.06
C ASP A 119 -13.76 8.51 0.90
N LEU A 120 -14.00 7.25 0.50
CA LEU A 120 -15.22 6.91 -0.25
C LEU A 120 -16.39 6.82 0.74
N ARG A 121 -16.67 7.95 1.41
CA ARG A 121 -18.05 8.27 1.75
C ARG A 121 -18.74 8.63 0.43
N PRO A 122 -20.04 8.33 0.24
CA PRO A 122 -20.79 9.00 -0.79
C PRO A 122 -20.62 10.51 -0.56
N MET A 123 -19.86 11.17 -1.42
CA MET A 123 -19.66 12.61 -1.42
C MET A 123 -21.01 13.23 -1.74
N ASN A 124 -21.79 13.52 -0.70
CA ASN A 124 -22.87 14.47 -0.83
C ASN A 124 -22.18 15.84 -0.98
N VAL A 125 -22.10 16.32 -2.22
CA VAL A 125 -21.56 17.63 -2.57
C VAL A 125 -22.48 18.69 -1.99
N ILE A 126 -22.27 19.02 -0.72
CA ILE A 126 -22.69 20.30 -0.17
C ILE A 126 -21.45 21.18 -0.29
N ASN A 127 -21.48 22.13 -1.23
CA ASN A 127 -20.51 23.20 -1.33
C ASN A 127 -20.37 23.85 0.05
N ASN A 128 -19.18 23.76 0.65
CA ASN A 128 -18.81 24.62 1.76
C ASN A 128 -17.38 25.10 1.52
N ASP A 129 -17.30 26.41 1.39
CA ASP A 129 -16.10 27.23 1.24
C ASP A 129 -15.11 26.96 2.38
N LEU A 130 -13.95 26.40 2.06
CA LEU A 130 -12.74 26.52 2.88
C LEU A 130 -11.71 27.30 2.05
N ASP A 131 -11.82 28.61 2.17
CA ASP A 131 -11.12 29.64 1.42
C ASP A 131 -9.79 29.98 2.12
N GLY A 132 -8.68 30.05 1.36
CA GLY A 132 -7.45 30.71 1.82
C GLY A 132 -6.12 30.03 1.51
N ASP A 133 -5.83 28.88 2.12
CA ASP A 133 -4.42 28.45 2.31
C ASP A 133 -3.85 27.55 1.19
N LEU A 134 -4.71 26.92 0.37
CA LEU A 134 -4.28 26.00 -0.69
C LEU A 134 -3.99 26.69 -2.03
N ASP A 135 -4.49 27.92 -2.23
CA ASP A 135 -4.42 28.65 -3.50
C ASP A 135 -3.00 29.21 -3.75
N GLU A 136 -2.31 29.63 -2.68
CA GLU A 136 -0.96 30.21 -2.75
C GLU A 136 0.12 29.17 -3.08
N LEU A 137 0.01 27.97 -2.52
CA LEU A 137 0.94 26.87 -2.85
C LEU A 137 0.69 26.32 -4.27
N GLY A 138 -0.58 26.29 -4.70
CA GLY A 138 -0.96 25.88 -6.07
C GLY A 138 -0.38 26.80 -7.14
N ALA A 139 -0.43 28.12 -6.92
CA ALA A 139 0.12 29.10 -7.84
C ALA A 139 1.65 28.97 -8.02
N ARG A 140 2.40 28.70 -6.93
CA ARG A 140 3.87 28.54 -6.96
C ARG A 140 4.33 27.30 -7.70
N LEU A 141 3.49 26.28 -7.79
CA LEU A 141 3.77 25.01 -8.48
C LEU A 141 3.21 24.97 -9.90
N GLY A 142 2.61 26.08 -10.39
CA GLY A 142 1.96 26.13 -11.69
C GLY A 142 0.69 25.27 -11.79
N VAL A 143 0.13 24.86 -10.65
CA VAL A 143 -1.10 24.06 -10.59
C VAL A 143 -2.28 24.97 -10.91
N GLN A 144 -2.84 24.83 -12.10
CA GLN A 144 -4.06 25.53 -12.47
C GLN A 144 -5.22 24.95 -11.66
N LYS A 145 -5.95 25.81 -10.95
CA LYS A 145 -7.18 25.44 -10.25
C LYS A 145 -8.19 24.91 -11.26
N HIS A 146 -8.38 23.60 -11.29
CA HIS A 146 -9.39 23.01 -12.13
C HIS A 146 -10.72 23.08 -11.38
N ASN A 147 -11.58 24.02 -11.77
CA ASN A 147 -12.95 24.05 -11.26
C ASN A 147 -13.66 22.74 -11.65
N GLY A 148 -14.53 22.24 -10.76
CA GLY A 148 -15.39 21.11 -11.05
C GLY A 148 -16.28 21.36 -12.28
N PRO A 149 -16.92 20.32 -12.83
CA PRO A 149 -17.72 20.47 -14.03
C PRO A 149 -18.87 21.45 -13.81
N LYS A 150 -19.05 22.41 -14.72
CA LYS A 150 -20.15 23.39 -14.66
C LYS A 150 -21.54 22.76 -14.76
N ARG A 151 -21.63 21.52 -15.27
CA ARG A 151 -22.85 20.72 -15.41
C ARG A 151 -22.63 19.30 -14.87
N PRO A 152 -22.70 19.11 -13.53
CA PRO A 152 -22.46 17.81 -12.90
C PRO A 152 -23.51 16.73 -13.26
N ASP A 153 -24.72 17.16 -13.59
CA ASP A 153 -25.84 16.33 -14.09
C ASP A 153 -25.51 15.60 -15.40
N TYR A 154 -24.56 16.15 -16.17
CA TYR A 154 -24.00 15.56 -17.39
C TYR A 154 -22.61 14.95 -17.17
N GLY A 155 -22.25 14.62 -15.92
CA GLY A 155 -20.93 14.11 -15.55
C GLY A 155 -20.58 12.74 -16.14
N THR A 156 -21.57 11.89 -16.42
CA THR A 156 -21.34 10.55 -17.00
C THR A 156 -21.61 10.54 -18.50
N VAL A 157 -20.89 9.71 -19.26
CA VAL A 157 -21.14 9.53 -20.71
C VAL A 157 -22.61 9.16 -20.97
N GLU A 158 -23.19 8.30 -20.12
CA GLU A 158 -24.57 7.87 -20.23
C GLU A 158 -25.58 9.02 -20.05
N SER A 159 -25.37 9.90 -19.06
CA SER A 159 -26.23 11.08 -18.86
C SER A 159 -26.20 12.02 -20.06
N ARG A 160 -25.03 12.15 -20.71
CA ARG A 160 -24.87 12.93 -21.94
C ARG A 160 -25.55 12.26 -23.13
N LEU A 161 -25.37 10.95 -23.33
CA LEU A 161 -26.06 10.19 -24.36
C LEU A 161 -27.58 10.36 -24.30
N ARG A 162 -28.16 10.32 -23.09
CA ARG A 162 -29.60 10.51 -22.87
C ARG A 162 -30.11 11.87 -23.36
N SER A 163 -29.26 12.90 -23.41
CA SER A 163 -29.66 14.22 -23.93
C SER A 163 -29.92 14.22 -25.45
N PHE A 164 -29.29 13.31 -26.21
CA PHE A 164 -29.38 13.25 -27.67
C PHE A 164 -30.66 12.55 -28.18
N SER A 165 -31.70 12.41 -27.36
CA SER A 165 -32.95 11.73 -27.72
C SER A 165 -33.65 12.29 -28.96
N THR A 166 -33.42 13.57 -29.27
CA THR A 166 -33.98 14.28 -30.44
C THR A 166 -32.90 14.77 -31.41
N TRP A 167 -31.69 14.20 -31.32
CA TRP A 167 -30.60 14.52 -32.24
C TRP A 167 -30.91 14.07 -33.66
N SER A 168 -30.58 14.90 -34.64
CA SER A 168 -30.85 14.61 -36.04
C SER A 168 -29.98 13.44 -36.52
N PRO A 169 -30.56 12.37 -37.10
CA PRO A 169 -29.78 11.25 -37.64
C PRO A 169 -29.04 11.59 -38.93
N ASN A 170 -29.27 12.78 -39.50
CA ASN A 170 -28.65 13.24 -40.75
C ASN A 170 -27.27 13.92 -40.54
N LEU A 171 -26.82 14.04 -39.29
CA LEU A 171 -25.50 14.56 -38.94
C LEU A 171 -24.51 13.39 -38.85
N ILE A 172 -23.30 13.58 -39.37
CA ILE A 172 -22.23 12.56 -39.31
C ILE A 172 -21.81 12.29 -37.86
N GLN A 173 -21.86 13.32 -37.04
CA GLN A 173 -21.41 13.29 -35.67
C GLN A 173 -22.41 12.51 -34.83
N THR A 174 -21.99 11.32 -34.41
CA THR A 174 -22.87 10.44 -33.63
C THR A 174 -22.96 10.91 -32.18
N PRO A 175 -24.13 10.76 -31.54
CA PRO A 175 -24.31 11.00 -30.12
C PRO A 175 -23.24 10.35 -29.24
N GLU A 176 -22.76 9.16 -29.59
CA GLU A 176 -21.72 8.43 -28.85
C GLU A 176 -20.39 9.16 -28.88
N VAL A 177 -19.95 9.64 -30.04
CA VAL A 177 -18.70 10.38 -30.19
C VAL A 177 -18.78 11.70 -29.42
N LEU A 178 -19.89 12.43 -29.56
CA LEU A 178 -20.11 13.70 -28.87
C LEU A 178 -20.15 13.50 -27.34
N ALA A 179 -20.90 12.52 -26.85
CA ALA A 179 -20.96 12.20 -25.42
C ALA A 179 -19.61 11.75 -24.87
N GLN A 180 -18.85 10.94 -25.61
CA GLN A 180 -17.50 10.52 -25.21
C GLN A 180 -16.53 11.70 -25.15
N ALA A 181 -16.66 12.67 -26.07
CA ALA A 181 -15.90 13.92 -26.09
C ALA A 181 -16.33 14.94 -25.01
N GLY A 182 -17.34 14.62 -24.20
CA GLY A 182 -17.79 15.45 -23.09
C GLY A 182 -18.92 16.42 -23.45
N PHE A 183 -19.61 16.20 -24.57
CA PHE A 183 -20.70 17.06 -25.00
C PHE A 183 -22.08 16.46 -24.67
N TYR A 184 -23.03 17.32 -24.29
CA TYR A 184 -24.45 17.00 -24.18
C TYR A 184 -25.25 17.90 -25.12
N TYR A 185 -26.41 17.44 -25.58
CA TYR A 185 -27.32 18.15 -26.46
C TYR A 185 -28.24 19.09 -25.66
N GLU A 186 -28.38 20.34 -26.12
CA GLU A 186 -29.23 21.35 -25.48
C GLU A 186 -30.72 21.22 -25.88
N GLY A 187 -31.04 20.34 -26.83
CA GLY A 187 -32.42 20.11 -27.28
C GLY A 187 -32.86 20.98 -28.46
N MET A 188 -31.97 21.85 -28.96
CA MET A 188 -32.27 22.81 -30.02
C MET A 188 -31.23 22.72 -31.15
N SER A 189 -31.70 22.52 -32.39
CA SER A 189 -30.86 22.42 -33.59
C SER A 189 -29.83 21.28 -33.47
N ASP A 190 -28.56 21.62 -33.60
CA ASP A 190 -27.38 20.77 -33.58
C ASP A 190 -26.41 21.25 -32.48
N GLN A 191 -26.92 22.02 -31.53
CA GLN A 191 -26.11 22.66 -30.50
C GLN A 191 -25.76 21.70 -29.38
N VAL A 192 -24.46 21.58 -29.10
CA VAL A 192 -23.96 20.76 -28.01
C VAL A 192 -23.08 21.58 -27.06
N ARG A 193 -23.00 21.17 -25.80
CA ARG A 193 -22.23 21.86 -24.75
C ARG A 193 -21.33 20.92 -23.99
N CYS A 194 -20.13 21.38 -23.66
CA CYS A 194 -19.21 20.66 -22.81
C CYS A 194 -19.73 20.66 -21.35
N PHE A 195 -19.89 19.50 -20.74
CA PHE A 195 -20.36 19.40 -19.34
C PHE A 195 -19.39 20.05 -18.34
N HIS A 196 -18.10 20.12 -18.69
CA HIS A 196 -17.06 20.60 -17.79
C HIS A 196 -16.90 22.13 -17.84
N CYS A 197 -16.71 22.69 -19.03
CA CYS A 197 -16.43 24.13 -19.21
C CYS A 197 -17.64 24.95 -19.70
N ASP A 198 -18.76 24.31 -20.05
CA ASP A 198 -19.98 24.90 -20.63
C ASP A 198 -19.76 25.59 -21.99
N GLY A 199 -18.63 25.31 -22.64
CA GLY A 199 -18.35 25.74 -24.01
C GLY A 199 -19.24 25.03 -25.01
N GLY A 200 -19.80 25.77 -25.97
CA GLY A 200 -20.77 25.25 -26.94
C GLY A 200 -20.23 25.16 -28.36
N LEU A 201 -20.64 24.11 -29.08
CA LEU A 201 -20.43 23.92 -30.52
C LEU A 201 -21.79 23.82 -31.22
N ARG A 202 -21.86 24.31 -32.46
CA ARG A 202 -23.06 24.36 -33.32
C ARG A 202 -22.62 24.55 -34.77
N LEU A 203 -23.57 24.47 -35.70
CA LEU A 203 -23.36 24.60 -37.15
C LEU A 203 -22.46 23.47 -37.68
N TRP A 204 -22.74 22.23 -37.29
CA TRP A 204 -22.03 21.06 -37.78
C TRP A 204 -22.30 20.87 -39.26
N ASP A 205 -21.24 20.83 -40.08
CA ASP A 205 -21.37 20.52 -41.50
C ASP A 205 -21.69 19.02 -41.65
N PRO A 206 -22.65 18.64 -42.50
CA PRO A 206 -22.87 17.25 -42.88
C PRO A 206 -21.66 16.56 -43.52
N ASN A 207 -20.53 17.23 -43.73
CA ASN A 207 -19.27 16.69 -44.24
C ASN A 207 -18.08 16.84 -43.28
N ASP A 208 -18.27 17.40 -42.08
CA ASP A 208 -17.22 17.55 -41.05
C ASP A 208 -16.86 16.25 -40.31
#